data_AF-A0AAU8LQ83-F1
#
_entry.id   AF-A0AAU8LQ83-F1
#
_cell.length_a   1.000
_cell.length_b   1.000
_cell.length_c   1.000
_cell.angle_alpha   90.00
_cell.angle_beta   90.00
_cell.angle_gamma   90.00
#
_symmetry.space_group_name_H-M   'P 1'
#
loop_
_entity.id
_entity.type
_entity.pdbx_description
1 polymer ?
#
loop_
_entity_poly.entity_id
_entity_poly.type
_entity_poly.pdbx_seq_one_letter_code
_entity_poly.pdbx_strand_id
1 'polypeptide(L)'
;MKWLKIFVVAISSVCFIQSSSASPMPPTATMTIEGRIQEISWYPKKHVKGIPGMSGSAGVDRTVPAHYKVSLIDTKVTSQENDNVPFTSGSPINIKLNHPKDDKFLMKNMQVRIIDFRMGGDEGGIWTSFKNIELLGKKEIKRAKTTNLSRDKINLVPKKHNIMDPYFREKQKTDPN
;
A
#
# COMPACT_ATOMS: atom_id res chain seq x y z
N MET A 1 -83.26 -33.69 -8.62
CA MET A 1 -81.92 -34.15 -8.19
C MET A 1 -80.89 -33.24 -8.83
N LYS A 2 -80.26 -32.35 -8.04
CA LYS A 2 -79.33 -31.32 -8.53
C LYS A 2 -77.90 -31.88 -8.47
N TRP A 3 -77.24 -31.99 -9.61
CA TRP A 3 -75.83 -32.41 -9.70
C TRP A 3 -74.93 -31.19 -9.53
N LEU A 4 -74.16 -31.16 -8.43
CA LEU A 4 -73.17 -30.15 -8.14
C LEU A 4 -71.83 -30.57 -8.76
N LYS A 5 -71.42 -29.91 -9.85
CA LYS A 5 -70.10 -30.11 -10.45
C LYS A 5 -69.07 -29.28 -9.67
N ILE A 6 -68.20 -29.95 -8.93
CA ILE A 6 -67.06 -29.32 -8.23
C ILE A 6 -65.96 -29.09 -9.26
N PHE A 7 -65.67 -27.83 -9.57
CA PHE A 7 -64.49 -27.40 -10.32
C PHE A 7 -63.31 -27.31 -9.35
N VAL A 8 -62.39 -28.25 -9.41
CA VAL A 8 -61.10 -28.16 -8.70
C VAL A 8 -60.14 -27.38 -9.60
N VAL A 9 -59.95 -26.10 -9.32
CA VAL A 9 -58.90 -25.29 -9.94
C VAL A 9 -57.60 -25.56 -9.18
N ALA A 10 -56.77 -26.44 -9.73
CA ALA A 10 -55.42 -26.66 -9.25
C ALA A 10 -54.55 -25.47 -9.66
N ILE A 11 -54.33 -24.52 -8.76
CA ILE A 11 -53.38 -23.41 -8.95
C ILE A 11 -51.97 -24.01 -8.74
N SER A 12 -51.34 -24.48 -9.81
CA SER A 12 -49.93 -24.85 -9.78
C SER A 12 -49.10 -23.56 -9.68
N SER A 13 -48.73 -23.18 -8.47
CA SER A 13 -47.82 -22.08 -8.22
C SER A 13 -46.42 -22.48 -8.70
N VAL A 14 -46.11 -22.19 -9.97
CA VAL A 14 -44.77 -22.34 -10.53
C VAL A 14 -43.88 -21.26 -9.90
N CYS A 15 -43.19 -21.62 -8.83
CA CYS A 15 -42.12 -20.80 -8.27
C CYS A 15 -40.96 -20.77 -9.29
N PHE A 16 -40.90 -19.73 -10.10
CA PHE A 16 -39.70 -19.38 -10.86
C PHE A 16 -38.62 -18.98 -9.86
N ILE A 17 -37.70 -19.89 -9.57
CA ILE A 17 -36.46 -19.57 -8.85
C ILE A 17 -35.62 -18.73 -9.81
N GLN A 18 -35.70 -17.40 -9.67
CA GLN A 18 -34.80 -16.51 -10.36
C GLN A 18 -33.42 -16.64 -9.71
N SER A 19 -32.52 -17.39 -10.36
CA SER A 19 -31.11 -17.44 -9.99
C SER A 19 -30.48 -16.07 -10.27
N SER A 20 -30.35 -15.23 -9.24
CA SER A 20 -29.57 -14.00 -9.32
C SER A 20 -28.08 -14.38 -9.43
N SER A 21 -27.56 -14.39 -10.65
CA SER A 21 -26.12 -14.42 -10.86
C SER A 21 -25.52 -13.14 -10.30
N ALA A 22 -24.72 -13.33 -9.26
CA ALA A 22 -23.64 -12.47 -8.85
C ALA A 22 -23.01 -11.70 -10.03
N SER A 23 -23.08 -10.38 -10.04
CA SER A 23 -22.49 -9.58 -11.12
C SER A 23 -21.14 -9.04 -10.66
N PRO A 24 -20.06 -9.23 -11.43
CA PRO A 24 -18.76 -8.66 -11.12
C PRO A 24 -18.84 -7.15 -10.89
N MET A 25 -18.06 -6.64 -9.94
CA MET A 25 -17.88 -5.20 -9.77
C MET A 25 -17.35 -4.60 -11.09
N PRO A 26 -17.84 -3.40 -11.49
CA PRO A 26 -17.31 -2.72 -12.65
C PRO A 26 -15.80 -2.49 -12.46
N PRO A 27 -14.99 -2.65 -13.53
CA PRO A 27 -13.55 -2.49 -13.45
C PRO A 27 -13.21 -1.08 -12.95
N THR A 28 -12.33 -0.98 -11.94
CA THR A 28 -11.82 0.31 -11.48
C THR A 28 -10.73 0.80 -12.43
N ALA A 29 -10.61 2.12 -12.59
CA ALA A 29 -9.53 2.73 -13.35
C ALA A 29 -8.15 2.31 -12.83
N THR A 30 -7.16 2.27 -13.72
CA THR A 30 -5.76 2.02 -13.32
C THR A 30 -5.19 3.27 -12.65
N MET A 31 -4.65 3.12 -11.44
CA MET A 31 -4.20 4.26 -10.65
C MET A 31 -2.82 4.08 -10.03
N THR A 32 -2.12 5.19 -9.85
CA THR A 32 -0.94 5.28 -9.00
C THR A 32 -1.34 5.91 -7.67
N ILE A 33 -1.02 5.24 -6.57
CA ILE A 33 -1.32 5.70 -5.20
C ILE A 33 -0.01 5.96 -4.48
N GLU A 34 0.22 7.20 -4.08
CA GLU A 34 1.30 7.58 -3.16
C GLU A 34 0.72 7.82 -1.77
N GLY A 35 1.50 7.57 -0.73
CA GLY A 35 1.10 7.88 0.65
C GLY A 35 2.12 7.40 1.67
N ARG A 36 1.86 7.73 2.94
CA ARG A 36 2.63 7.21 4.08
C ARG A 36 1.85 6.10 4.77
N ILE A 37 2.51 4.99 5.07
CA ILE A 37 1.92 3.88 5.81
C ILE A 37 1.67 4.29 7.26
N GLN A 38 0.42 4.44 7.65
CA GLN A 38 0.01 4.70 9.04
C GLN A 38 -0.12 3.41 9.84
N GLU A 39 -0.75 2.40 9.23
CA GLU A 39 -0.97 1.08 9.83
C GLU A 39 -0.66 -0.02 8.82
N ILE A 40 -0.16 -1.15 9.32
CA ILE A 40 0.14 -2.31 8.51
C ILE A 40 -0.04 -3.60 9.30
N SER A 41 -0.61 -4.60 8.65
CA SER A 41 -0.68 -5.97 9.15
C SER A 41 -0.49 -6.93 7.98
N TRP A 42 0.22 -8.03 8.22
CA TRP A 42 0.37 -9.09 7.23
C TRP A 42 -0.54 -10.25 7.56
N TYR A 43 -1.15 -10.83 6.52
CA TYR A 43 -2.02 -12.00 6.63
C TYR A 43 -1.49 -13.15 5.77
N PRO A 44 -1.39 -14.37 6.33
CA PRO A 44 -0.98 -15.53 5.56
C PRO A 44 -2.05 -15.93 4.54
N LYS A 45 -1.60 -16.67 3.52
CA LYS A 45 -2.48 -17.34 2.56
C LYS A 45 -3.47 -18.22 3.33
N LYS A 46 -4.76 -18.14 2.97
CA LYS A 46 -5.82 -18.89 3.62
C LYS A 46 -6.74 -19.54 2.59
N HIS A 47 -7.11 -20.80 2.83
CA HIS A 47 -8.18 -21.45 2.09
C HIS A 47 -9.52 -21.20 2.80
N VAL A 48 -10.54 -20.85 2.03
CA VAL A 48 -11.89 -20.53 2.50
C VAL A 48 -12.86 -21.42 1.74
N LYS A 49 -13.67 -22.18 2.48
CA LYS A 49 -14.71 -23.00 1.87
C LYS A 49 -15.81 -22.12 1.26
N GLY A 50 -16.31 -22.54 0.11
CA GLY A 50 -17.50 -21.96 -0.51
C GLY A 50 -18.71 -22.16 0.38
N ILE A 51 -19.67 -21.26 0.26
CA ILE A 51 -20.96 -21.36 0.95
C ILE A 51 -21.96 -21.93 -0.07
N PRO A 52 -22.43 -23.19 0.12
CA PRO A 52 -23.38 -23.79 -0.81
C PRO A 52 -24.62 -22.92 -1.00
N GLY A 53 -25.04 -22.75 -2.25
CA GLY A 53 -26.20 -21.91 -2.61
C GLY A 53 -25.89 -20.41 -2.79
N MET A 54 -24.67 -19.96 -2.51
CA MET A 54 -24.23 -18.61 -2.86
C MET A 54 -23.72 -18.55 -4.32
N SER A 55 -23.92 -17.43 -4.98
CA SER A 55 -23.40 -17.17 -6.33
C SER A 55 -21.98 -16.59 -6.29
N GLY A 56 -21.33 -16.50 -7.46
CA GLY A 56 -19.99 -15.91 -7.61
C GLY A 56 -18.89 -16.68 -6.88
N SER A 57 -17.78 -16.00 -6.58
CA SER A 57 -16.67 -16.61 -5.85
C SER A 57 -17.03 -16.97 -4.40
N ALA A 58 -18.17 -16.50 -3.87
CA ALA A 58 -18.67 -16.90 -2.56
C ALA A 58 -19.18 -18.35 -2.49
N GLY A 59 -19.71 -18.87 -3.60
CA GLY A 59 -20.25 -20.22 -3.69
C GLY A 59 -19.21 -21.33 -3.79
N VAL A 60 -17.97 -20.99 -4.14
CA VAL A 60 -16.90 -21.95 -4.41
C VAL A 60 -15.77 -21.85 -3.39
N ASP A 61 -15.12 -22.99 -3.16
CA ASP A 61 -13.87 -23.05 -2.42
C ASP A 61 -12.82 -22.18 -3.10
N ARG A 62 -12.09 -21.42 -2.30
CA ARG A 62 -11.14 -20.45 -2.83
C ARG A 62 -9.98 -20.17 -1.92
N THR A 63 -8.97 -19.59 -2.52
CA THR A 63 -7.71 -19.29 -1.85
C THR A 63 -7.52 -17.79 -1.82
N VAL A 64 -7.48 -17.23 -0.62
CA VAL A 64 -7.09 -15.84 -0.40
C VAL A 64 -5.56 -15.80 -0.35
N PRO A 65 -4.89 -15.05 -1.25
CA PRO A 65 -3.44 -14.96 -1.26
C PRO A 65 -2.92 -14.27 0.00
N ALA A 66 -1.66 -14.54 0.36
CA ALA A 66 -0.97 -13.78 1.39
C ALA A 66 -0.86 -12.31 0.97
N HIS A 67 -1.10 -11.40 1.91
CA HIS A 67 -1.16 -9.97 1.62
C HIS A 67 -0.87 -9.12 2.86
N TYR A 68 -0.38 -7.90 2.61
CA TYR A 68 -0.46 -6.82 3.59
C TYR A 68 -1.84 -6.16 3.50
N LYS A 69 -2.42 -5.81 4.65
CA LYS A 69 -3.43 -4.75 4.76
C LYS A 69 -2.73 -3.48 5.21
N VAL A 70 -2.95 -2.40 4.47
CA VAL A 70 -2.22 -1.15 4.65
C VAL A 70 -3.21 0.00 4.71
N SER A 71 -3.04 0.85 5.71
CA SER A 71 -3.74 2.12 5.85
C SER A 71 -2.76 3.24 5.49
N LEU A 72 -3.06 3.98 4.43
CA LEU A 72 -2.24 5.08 3.91
C LEU A 72 -2.85 6.42 4.32
N ILE A 73 -1.99 7.37 4.71
CA ILE A 73 -2.31 8.78 4.93
C ILE A 73 -1.46 9.66 4.01
N ASP A 74 -1.74 10.97 3.98
CA ASP A 74 -1.07 11.94 3.11
C ASP A 74 -1.08 11.48 1.65
N THR A 75 -2.24 11.00 1.21
CA THR A 75 -2.35 10.23 -0.03
C THR A 75 -2.41 11.14 -1.25
N LYS A 76 -1.82 10.66 -2.35
CA LYS A 76 -1.98 11.27 -3.67
C LYS A 76 -2.34 10.17 -4.65
N VAL A 77 -3.50 10.31 -5.27
CA VAL A 77 -4.04 9.38 -6.26
C VAL A 77 -3.95 10.02 -7.63
N THR A 78 -3.39 9.30 -8.60
CA THR A 78 -3.33 9.72 -10.01
C THR A 78 -3.88 8.59 -10.86
N SER A 79 -4.95 8.83 -11.59
CA SER A 79 -5.54 7.86 -12.51
C SER A 79 -5.02 8.08 -13.93
N GLN A 80 -4.84 6.99 -14.68
CA GLN A 80 -4.52 7.07 -16.12
C GLN A 80 -5.76 7.39 -16.98
N GLU A 81 -6.95 7.14 -16.45
CA GLU A 81 -8.23 7.30 -17.14
C GLU A 81 -9.21 8.14 -16.30
N ASN A 82 -10.19 8.79 -16.94
CA ASN A 82 -11.26 9.55 -16.27
C ASN A 82 -12.35 8.65 -15.63
N ASP A 83 -12.13 7.34 -15.61
CA ASP A 83 -13.11 6.36 -15.15
C ASP A 83 -13.09 6.15 -13.63
N ASN A 84 -14.02 5.32 -13.16
CA ASN A 84 -14.35 5.00 -11.77
C ASN A 84 -13.13 4.85 -10.84
N VAL A 85 -12.69 5.97 -10.25
CA VAL A 85 -11.66 6.03 -9.21
C VAL A 85 -12.34 5.98 -7.83
N PRO A 86 -12.15 4.91 -7.05
CA PRO A 86 -12.81 4.73 -5.76
C PRO A 86 -12.12 5.47 -4.60
N PHE A 87 -11.04 6.21 -4.88
CA PHE A 87 -10.24 6.90 -3.88
C PHE A 87 -10.06 8.37 -4.21
N THR A 88 -9.95 9.18 -3.17
CA THR A 88 -9.71 10.61 -3.26
C THR A 88 -8.36 10.95 -2.64
N SER A 89 -7.55 11.76 -3.34
CA SER A 89 -6.30 12.31 -2.79
C SER A 89 -6.55 13.07 -1.50
N GLY A 90 -5.62 12.98 -0.54
CA GLY A 90 -5.71 13.61 0.77
C GLY A 90 -6.52 12.83 1.80
N SER A 91 -7.35 11.87 1.36
CA SER A 91 -8.13 11.01 2.27
C SER A 91 -7.34 9.75 2.67
N PRO A 92 -7.57 9.19 3.86
CA PRO A 92 -7.01 7.89 4.22
C PRO A 92 -7.49 6.78 3.27
N ILE A 93 -6.58 5.89 2.87
CA ILE A 93 -6.87 4.79 1.94
C ILE A 93 -6.50 3.44 2.58
N ASN A 94 -7.45 2.51 2.59
CA ASN A 94 -7.25 1.15 3.08
C ASN A 94 -7.22 0.17 1.92
N ILE A 95 -6.10 -0.52 1.73
CA ILE A 95 -5.90 -1.42 0.58
C ILE A 95 -5.25 -2.74 1.00
N LYS A 96 -5.45 -3.76 0.17
CA LYS A 96 -4.73 -5.02 0.23
C LYS A 96 -3.61 -5.00 -0.80
N LEU A 97 -2.41 -5.44 -0.41
CA LEU A 97 -1.27 -5.60 -1.30
C LEU A 97 -0.77 -7.04 -1.22
N ASN A 98 -1.04 -7.83 -2.26
CA ASN A 98 -0.59 -9.22 -2.34
C ASN A 98 0.94 -9.29 -2.20
N HIS A 99 1.42 -10.11 -1.26
CA HIS A 99 2.84 -10.30 -1.01
C HIS A 99 3.07 -11.66 -0.32
N PRO A 100 3.95 -12.52 -0.83
CA PRO A 100 3.98 -13.95 -0.47
C PRO A 100 4.45 -14.25 0.97
N LYS A 101 5.14 -13.32 1.65
CA LYS A 101 5.77 -13.57 2.95
C LYS A 101 5.80 -12.32 3.83
N ASP A 102 5.76 -12.47 5.14
CA ASP A 102 6.01 -11.37 6.08
C ASP A 102 7.52 -11.12 6.24
N ASP A 103 8.12 -10.50 5.24
CA ASP A 103 9.55 -10.16 5.20
C ASP A 103 9.84 -8.72 5.63
N LYS A 104 8.84 -8.03 6.20
CA LYS A 104 8.93 -6.61 6.56
C LYS A 104 9.31 -5.72 5.37
N PHE A 105 8.96 -6.11 4.14
CA PHE A 105 9.15 -5.31 2.94
C PHE A 105 8.49 -3.92 3.06
N LEU A 106 7.31 -3.88 3.70
CA LEU A 106 6.60 -2.66 4.07
C LEU A 106 6.58 -2.52 5.60
N MET A 107 6.72 -1.29 6.08
CA MET A 107 6.69 -0.98 7.52
C MET A 107 5.97 0.35 7.76
N LYS A 108 5.47 0.53 8.99
CA LYS A 108 4.89 1.79 9.46
C LYS A 108 5.82 2.98 9.19
N ASN A 109 5.23 4.12 8.87
CA ASN A 109 5.87 5.39 8.51
C ASN A 109 6.67 5.39 7.19
N MET A 110 6.67 4.30 6.41
CA MET A 110 7.26 4.35 5.06
C MET A 110 6.41 5.19 4.12
N GLN A 111 7.06 6.03 3.32
CA GLN A 111 6.45 6.68 2.17
C GLN A 111 6.55 5.73 0.98
N VAL A 112 5.43 5.45 0.32
CA VAL A 112 5.34 4.46 -0.77
C VAL A 112 4.64 5.06 -1.99
N ARG A 113 4.95 4.52 -3.16
CA ARG A 113 4.21 4.71 -4.41
C ARG A 113 3.84 3.34 -4.96
N ILE A 114 2.55 3.10 -5.14
CA ILE A 114 1.99 1.86 -5.66
C ILE A 114 1.55 2.15 -7.09
N ILE A 115 2.13 1.45 -8.06
CA ILE A 115 2.00 1.73 -9.49
C ILE A 115 1.07 0.72 -10.14
N ASP A 116 0.21 1.22 -11.04
CA ASP A 116 -0.81 0.47 -11.77
C ASP A 116 -1.72 -0.37 -10.85
N PHE A 117 -2.14 0.23 -9.73
CA PHE A 117 -3.07 -0.38 -8.80
C PHE A 117 -4.46 -0.53 -9.44
N ARG A 118 -5.08 -1.69 -9.23
CA ARG A 118 -6.44 -2.02 -9.70
C ARG A 118 -7.18 -2.79 -8.62
N MET A 119 -8.49 -2.58 -8.57
CA MET A 119 -9.40 -3.39 -7.78
C MET A 119 -10.44 -4.03 -8.68
N GLY A 120 -10.85 -5.23 -8.30
CA GLY A 120 -12.11 -5.79 -8.71
C GLY A 120 -12.70 -6.55 -7.55
N GLY A 121 -13.89 -7.07 -7.76
CA GLY A 121 -14.55 -7.82 -6.72
C GLY A 121 -15.81 -8.46 -7.24
N ASP A 122 -16.29 -9.38 -6.44
CA ASP A 122 -17.63 -9.94 -6.53
C ASP A 122 -18.14 -10.16 -5.10
N GLU A 123 -19.24 -10.87 -4.96
CA GLU A 123 -19.92 -11.25 -3.72
C GLU A 123 -18.97 -11.99 -2.77
N GLY A 124 -17.94 -12.61 -3.32
CA GLY A 124 -16.93 -13.27 -2.56
C GLY A 124 -15.79 -12.38 -2.06
N GLY A 125 -15.71 -11.15 -2.53
CA GLY A 125 -14.85 -10.11 -1.96
C GLY A 125 -13.98 -9.42 -2.99
N ILE A 126 -13.21 -8.45 -2.49
CA ILE A 126 -12.34 -7.59 -3.30
C ILE A 126 -10.99 -8.25 -3.53
N TRP A 127 -10.59 -8.32 -4.79
CA TRP A 127 -9.23 -8.62 -5.24
C TRP A 127 -8.52 -7.35 -5.70
N THR A 128 -7.22 -7.32 -5.49
CA THR A 128 -6.35 -6.19 -5.81
C THR A 128 -5.15 -6.66 -6.59
N SER A 129 -4.71 -5.88 -7.58
CA SER A 129 -3.45 -6.08 -8.27
C SER A 129 -2.71 -4.77 -8.42
N PHE A 130 -1.40 -4.84 -8.61
CA PHE A 130 -0.52 -3.70 -8.86
C PHE A 130 0.70 -4.20 -9.62
N LYS A 131 1.38 -3.30 -10.32
CA LYS A 131 2.59 -3.64 -11.08
C LYS A 131 3.85 -3.57 -10.22
N ASN A 132 3.97 -2.51 -9.42
CA ASN A 132 5.16 -2.29 -8.60
C ASN A 132 4.86 -1.45 -7.35
N ILE A 133 5.73 -1.54 -6.35
CA ILE A 133 5.74 -0.68 -5.17
C ILE A 133 7.13 -0.05 -5.04
N GLU A 134 7.19 1.28 -5.08
CA GLU A 134 8.42 2.04 -4.84
C GLU A 134 8.42 2.60 -3.42
N LEU A 135 9.58 2.53 -2.75
CA LEU A 135 9.79 3.14 -1.43
C LEU A 135 10.40 4.54 -1.61
N LEU A 136 9.61 5.56 -1.37
CA LEU A 136 10.03 6.96 -1.47
C LEU A 136 10.84 7.31 -0.20
N GLY A 137 12.05 7.86 -0.35
CA GLY A 137 12.90 8.27 0.77
C GLY A 137 14.12 7.40 1.10
N LYS A 138 14.30 6.20 0.50
CA LYS A 138 15.57 5.44 0.65
C LYS A 138 16.80 6.17 0.06
N LYS A 139 16.61 7.20 -0.77
CA LYS A 139 17.70 8.03 -1.32
C LYS A 139 18.31 8.99 -0.30
N GLU A 140 17.56 9.46 0.71
CA GLU A 140 18.07 10.45 1.67
C GLU A 140 18.99 9.83 2.73
N ILE A 141 18.71 8.60 3.18
CA ILE A 141 19.56 7.92 4.18
C ILE A 141 20.95 7.60 3.61
N LYS A 142 21.05 7.28 2.31
CA LYS A 142 22.35 7.05 1.65
C LYS A 142 23.12 8.36 1.43
N ARG A 143 22.45 9.46 1.05
CA ARG A 143 23.11 10.77 0.94
C ARG A 143 23.58 11.29 2.31
N ALA A 144 22.73 11.25 3.33
CA ALA A 144 23.08 11.69 4.68
C ALA A 144 24.21 10.87 5.31
N LYS A 145 24.27 9.55 5.07
CA LYS A 145 25.42 8.72 5.48
C LYS A 145 26.70 9.12 4.76
N THR A 146 26.68 9.38 3.45
CA THR A 146 27.88 9.82 2.71
C THR A 146 28.36 11.21 3.14
N THR A 147 27.45 12.14 3.42
CA THR A 147 27.79 13.50 3.85
C THR A 147 28.34 13.55 5.28
N ASN A 148 27.84 12.69 6.19
CA ASN A 148 28.39 12.59 7.55
C ASN A 148 29.73 11.83 7.56
N LEU A 149 29.88 10.76 6.76
CA LEU A 149 31.17 10.07 6.63
C LEU A 149 32.27 10.95 6.02
N SER A 150 31.92 11.91 5.15
CA SER A 150 32.89 12.87 4.60
C SER A 150 33.25 13.97 5.61
N ARG A 151 32.32 14.41 6.48
CA ARG A 151 32.61 15.38 7.55
C ARG A 151 33.51 14.79 8.63
N ASP A 152 33.27 13.55 9.04
CA ASP A 152 34.07 12.90 10.08
C ASP A 152 35.52 12.63 9.63
N LYS A 153 35.75 12.41 8.33
CA LYS A 153 37.11 12.31 7.76
C LYS A 153 37.86 13.64 7.70
N ILE A 154 37.16 14.79 7.62
CA ILE A 154 37.81 16.11 7.59
C ILE A 154 38.28 16.53 9.00
N ASN A 155 37.59 16.06 10.04
CA ASN A 155 37.93 16.39 11.44
C ASN A 155 38.99 15.46 12.08
N LEU A 156 39.50 14.47 11.33
CA LEU A 156 40.56 13.56 11.79
C LEU A 156 41.97 13.94 11.31
N VAL A 157 42.15 15.13 10.71
CA VAL A 157 43.49 15.65 10.48
C VAL A 157 44.03 16.21 11.80
N PRO A 158 45.07 15.61 12.42
CA PRO A 158 45.63 16.14 13.65
C PRO A 158 46.23 17.52 13.35
N LYS A 159 45.79 18.55 14.09
CA LYS A 159 46.49 19.83 14.19
C LYS A 159 47.92 19.53 14.64
N LYS A 160 48.90 19.64 13.73
CA LYS A 160 50.32 19.69 14.08
C LYS A 160 50.50 20.81 15.11
N HIS A 161 50.84 20.41 16.34
CA HIS A 161 51.35 21.32 17.36
C HIS A 161 52.68 21.89 16.83
N ASN A 162 52.70 23.18 16.51
CA ASN A 162 53.95 23.90 16.37
C ASN A 162 54.52 24.09 17.77
N ILE A 163 55.53 23.30 18.10
CA ILE A 163 56.40 23.53 19.25
C ILE A 163 57.30 24.71 18.84
N MET A 164 57.05 25.90 19.40
CA MET A 164 57.93 27.04 19.28
C MET A 164 59.18 26.81 20.12
N ASP A 165 60.33 26.95 19.47
CA ASP A 165 61.68 26.91 20.04
C ASP A 165 61.91 28.14 20.95
N PRO A 166 62.35 28.00 22.21
CA PRO A 166 62.50 29.12 23.14
C PRO A 166 63.95 29.62 23.17
N TYR A 167 64.51 30.07 22.06
CA TYR A 167 65.82 30.74 22.06
C TYR A 167 65.95 31.72 20.89
N PHE A 168 65.50 32.96 21.08
CA PHE A 168 66.34 34.14 20.80
C PHE A 168 65.66 35.42 21.30
N ARG A 169 66.36 36.11 22.20
CA ARG A 169 66.02 37.40 22.81
C ARG A 169 66.85 38.50 22.13
N GLU A 170 66.34 39.73 22.19
CA GLU A 170 66.97 41.03 21.85
C GLU A 170 67.03 41.38 20.35
N LYS A 171 66.58 42.56 19.89
CA LYS A 171 66.61 43.90 20.52
C LYS A 171 65.39 44.76 20.18
N GLN A 172 64.97 45.55 21.18
CA GLN A 172 64.18 46.77 21.02
C GLN A 172 65.03 47.90 20.39
N LYS A 173 64.38 48.75 19.57
CA LYS A 173 64.58 50.21 19.43
C LYS A 173 63.48 50.74 18.49
N THR A 174 62.37 51.22 19.05
CA THR A 174 61.99 52.66 19.17
C THR A 174 61.68 53.35 17.83
N ASP A 175 60.38 53.53 17.56
CA ASP A 175 59.75 54.60 16.76
C ASP A 175 60.12 56.01 17.31
N PRO A 176 59.79 57.17 16.68
CA PRO A 176 58.79 57.41 15.62
C PRO A 176 59.17 58.42 14.50
N ASN A 177 58.20 58.65 13.61
CA ASN A 177 58.02 59.63 12.51
C ASN A 177 58.46 59.21 11.10
#